data_AF-A0A2V2YUE4-F1
#
_entry.id   AF-A0A2V2YUE4-F1
#
_cell.length_a   1.000
_cell.length_b   1.000
_cell.length_c   1.000
_cell.angle_alpha   90.00
_cell.angle_beta   90.00
_cell.angle_gamma   90.00
#
_symmetry.space_group_name_H-M   'P 1'
#
loop_
_entity.id
_entity.type
_entity.pdbx_description
1 polymer ?
#
loop_
_entity_poly.entity_id
_entity_poly.type
_entity_poly.pdbx_seq_one_letter_code
_entity_poly.pdbx_strand_id
1 'polypeptide(L)'
;MSVDQRRMQHSDAAQESHKLWIEEHLKRRKGEEKRRLEEGHQYAEQLFATQIWLPAVGHLEYLHPEYALTDFRDKQRFLDFAYIRPPYRICFEIDGYSSHAQQISRRSFADGLMRQNQLILDDWLVFRFAVDDLEQQQRRCQQMILHILGKLYGGIPKQSTPLTPREAQMYQLIVELGAPVTPGMVAERLGMEHTYVRKLLRSMFTKGYIVSASKRASNQRIRYYLPSEKKRI
;
A
#
# COMPACT_ATOMS: atom_id res chain seq x y z
N MET A 1 -20.07 -24.09 -22.03
CA MET A 1 -19.43 -22.84 -22.50
C MET A 1 -18.01 -23.15 -22.94
N SER A 2 -17.66 -22.77 -24.18
CA SER A 2 -16.32 -22.94 -24.75
C SER A 2 -15.28 -22.11 -24.00
N VAL A 3 -13.99 -22.49 -24.07
CA VAL A 3 -12.86 -21.76 -23.45
C VAL A 3 -12.78 -20.32 -23.97
N ASP A 4 -13.07 -20.11 -25.26
CA ASP A 4 -13.08 -18.77 -25.86
C ASP A 4 -14.24 -17.91 -25.35
N GLN A 5 -15.41 -18.50 -25.14
CA GLN A 5 -16.56 -17.77 -24.58
C GLN A 5 -16.29 -17.31 -23.14
N ARG A 6 -15.56 -18.09 -22.34
CA ARG A 6 -15.16 -17.66 -20.98
C ARG A 6 -14.10 -16.56 -21.02
N ARG A 7 -13.11 -16.67 -21.90
CA ARG A 7 -12.08 -15.64 -22.08
C ARG A 7 -12.67 -14.29 -22.49
N MET A 8 -13.61 -14.33 -23.42
CA MET A 8 -14.27 -13.12 -23.93
C MET A 8 -15.10 -12.44 -22.83
N GLN A 9 -15.90 -13.20 -22.07
CA GLN A 9 -16.65 -12.68 -20.92
C GLN A 9 -15.76 -12.10 -19.80
N HIS A 10 -14.63 -12.73 -19.49
CA HIS A 10 -13.70 -12.21 -18.50
C HIS A 10 -13.03 -10.90 -18.95
N SER A 11 -12.71 -10.79 -20.24
CA SER A 11 -12.18 -9.55 -20.82
C SER A 11 -13.19 -8.42 -20.74
N ASP A 12 -14.46 -8.68 -21.09
CA ASP A 12 -15.52 -7.67 -21.06
C ASP A 12 -15.80 -7.15 -19.64
N ALA A 13 -15.83 -8.06 -18.65
CA ALA A 13 -16.01 -7.69 -17.25
C ALA A 13 -14.85 -6.83 -16.70
N ALA A 14 -13.61 -7.11 -17.13
CA ALA A 14 -12.44 -6.34 -16.72
C ALA A 14 -12.48 -4.91 -17.32
N GLN A 15 -12.89 -4.78 -18.58
CA GLN A 15 -13.04 -3.47 -19.24
C GLN A 15 -14.12 -2.63 -18.57
N GLU A 16 -15.28 -3.22 -18.25
CA GLU A 16 -16.35 -2.50 -17.55
C GLU A 16 -15.92 -2.06 -16.14
N SER A 17 -15.24 -2.94 -15.39
CA SER A 17 -14.71 -2.61 -14.07
C SER A 17 -13.70 -1.47 -14.13
N HIS A 18 -12.81 -1.48 -15.13
CA HIS A 18 -11.84 -0.41 -15.36
C HIS A 18 -12.53 0.91 -15.73
N LYS A 19 -13.53 0.89 -16.61
CA LYS A 19 -14.29 2.08 -17.00
C LYS A 19 -14.96 2.74 -15.79
N LEU A 20 -15.67 1.97 -14.97
CA LEU A 20 -16.32 2.47 -13.75
C LEU A 20 -15.30 3.07 -12.77
N TRP A 21 -14.14 2.42 -12.62
CA TRP A 21 -13.05 2.90 -11.78
C TRP A 21 -12.47 4.23 -12.27
N ILE A 22 -12.24 4.40 -13.57
CA ILE A 22 -11.80 5.68 -14.16
C ILE A 22 -12.85 6.77 -13.95
N GLU A 23 -14.13 6.48 -14.20
CA GLU A 23 -15.23 7.43 -13.99
C GLU A 23 -15.32 7.90 -12.52
N GLU A 24 -15.11 6.99 -11.57
CA GLU A 24 -15.07 7.33 -10.14
C GLU A 24 -13.93 8.30 -9.81
N HIS A 25 -12.74 8.07 -10.36
CA HIS A 25 -11.60 8.96 -10.17
C HIS A 25 -11.81 10.33 -10.85
N LEU A 26 -12.36 10.35 -12.07
CA LEU A 26 -12.67 11.60 -12.78
C LEU A 26 -13.70 12.47 -12.06
N LYS A 27 -14.70 11.85 -11.40
CA LYS A 27 -15.71 12.59 -10.60
C LYS A 27 -15.11 13.26 -9.36
N ARG A 28 -14.07 12.66 -8.78
CA ARG A 28 -13.43 13.13 -7.54
C ARG A 28 -12.34 14.17 -7.78
N ARG A 29 -11.69 14.15 -8.94
CA ARG A 29 -10.55 15.01 -9.28
C ARG A 29 -10.98 16.32 -9.93
N LYS A 30 -10.13 17.35 -9.81
CA LYS A 30 -10.32 18.69 -10.40
C LYS A 30 -9.00 19.20 -10.97
N GLY A 31 -9.07 20.21 -11.84
CA GLY A 31 -7.90 20.88 -12.39
C GLY A 31 -6.96 19.92 -13.13
N GLU A 32 -5.65 20.06 -12.88
CA GLU A 32 -4.61 19.33 -13.59
C GLU A 32 -4.69 17.81 -13.39
N GLU A 33 -5.10 17.33 -12.20
CA GLU A 33 -5.23 15.89 -11.96
C GLU A 33 -6.34 15.23 -12.78
N LYS A 34 -7.42 15.98 -13.03
CA LYS A 34 -8.51 15.52 -13.88
C LYS A 34 -8.06 15.50 -15.33
N ARG A 35 -7.47 16.61 -15.80
CA ARG A 35 -6.94 16.74 -17.17
C ARG A 35 -5.94 15.64 -17.49
N ARG A 36 -5.03 15.36 -16.54
CA ARG A 36 -4.02 14.32 -16.69
C ARG A 36 -4.62 12.94 -16.80
N LEU A 37 -5.65 12.62 -16.02
CA LEU A 37 -6.33 11.33 -16.12
C LEU A 37 -7.12 11.18 -17.44
N GLU A 38 -7.70 12.27 -17.96
CA GLU A 38 -8.42 12.27 -19.24
C GLU A 38 -7.48 12.06 -20.43
N GLU A 39 -6.26 12.59 -20.39
CA GLU A 39 -5.29 12.55 -21.50
C GLU A 39 -4.21 11.46 -21.37
N GLY A 40 -3.84 11.11 -20.13
CA GLY A 40 -2.65 10.33 -19.78
C GLY A 40 -2.91 8.84 -19.56
N HIS A 41 -4.15 8.44 -19.26
CA HIS A 41 -4.49 7.01 -19.12
C HIS A 41 -4.56 6.35 -20.50
N GLN A 42 -3.39 5.99 -21.03
CA GLN A 42 -3.20 5.48 -22.38
C GLN A 42 -3.30 3.95 -22.43
N TYR A 43 -2.89 3.39 -23.57
CA TYR A 43 -2.96 1.96 -23.86
C TYR A 43 -2.24 1.10 -22.81
N ALA A 44 -1.04 1.53 -22.39
CA ALA A 44 -0.19 0.77 -21.48
C ALA A 44 -0.80 0.67 -20.07
N GLU A 45 -1.37 1.77 -19.58
CA GLU A 45 -2.02 1.87 -18.28
C GLU A 45 -3.32 1.06 -18.28
N GLN A 46 -4.11 1.14 -19.35
CA GLN A 46 -5.28 0.28 -19.52
C GLN A 46 -4.89 -1.20 -19.55
N LEU A 47 -3.82 -1.56 -20.27
CA LEU A 47 -3.32 -2.93 -20.35
C LEU A 47 -2.88 -3.43 -18.98
N PHE A 48 -2.14 -2.62 -18.22
CA PHE A 48 -1.74 -2.96 -16.86
C PHE A 48 -2.96 -3.18 -15.96
N ALA A 49 -3.91 -2.24 -15.93
CA ALA A 49 -5.08 -2.36 -15.06
C ALA A 49 -5.95 -3.58 -15.40
N THR A 50 -6.21 -3.81 -16.69
CA THR A 50 -7.19 -4.81 -17.16
C THR A 50 -6.60 -6.21 -17.34
N GLN A 51 -5.35 -6.34 -17.78
CA GLN A 51 -4.73 -7.63 -18.09
C GLN A 51 -3.72 -8.09 -17.05
N ILE A 52 -3.21 -7.19 -16.20
CA ILE A 52 -2.20 -7.55 -15.18
C ILE A 52 -2.80 -7.45 -13.78
N TRP A 53 -3.27 -6.27 -13.40
CA TRP A 53 -3.73 -6.00 -12.05
C TRP A 53 -5.02 -6.74 -11.72
N LEU A 54 -6.09 -6.55 -12.50
CA LEU A 54 -7.38 -7.20 -12.25
C LEU A 54 -7.28 -8.74 -12.23
N PRO A 55 -6.58 -9.41 -13.17
CA PRO A 55 -6.41 -10.86 -13.11
C PRO A 55 -5.56 -11.34 -11.91
N ALA A 56 -4.62 -10.53 -11.42
CA ALA A 56 -3.79 -10.87 -10.27
C ALA A 56 -4.50 -10.61 -8.92
N VAL A 57 -5.16 -9.46 -8.78
CA VAL A 57 -5.67 -8.95 -7.50
C VAL A 57 -7.19 -9.11 -7.37
N GLY A 58 -7.92 -9.11 -8.48
CA GLY A 58 -9.38 -9.27 -8.53
C GLY A 58 -10.21 -8.01 -8.29
N HIS A 59 -9.58 -6.90 -7.88
CA HIS A 59 -10.25 -5.62 -7.64
C HIS A 59 -9.28 -4.45 -7.84
N LEU A 60 -9.82 -3.23 -7.96
CA LEU A 60 -9.03 -1.98 -8.12
C LEU A 60 -8.93 -1.17 -6.81
N GLU A 61 -9.42 -1.69 -5.68
CA GLU A 61 -9.29 -1.01 -4.39
C GLU A 61 -7.83 -0.67 -4.05
N TYR A 62 -7.63 0.51 -3.47
CA TYR A 62 -6.34 1.09 -3.10
C TYR A 62 -5.40 1.40 -4.28
N LEU A 63 -5.76 1.06 -5.52
CA LEU A 63 -5.02 1.45 -6.71
C LEU A 63 -5.56 2.78 -7.24
N HIS A 64 -4.66 3.71 -7.53
CA HIS A 64 -4.96 5.04 -8.04
C HIS A 64 -4.19 5.26 -9.35
N PRO A 65 -4.85 5.58 -10.47
CA PRO A 65 -4.18 5.92 -11.74
C PRO A 65 -3.72 7.37 -11.71
N GLU A 66 -2.65 7.73 -12.43
CA GLU A 66 -2.21 9.12 -12.60
C GLU A 66 -2.17 9.88 -11.26
N TYR A 67 -1.48 9.32 -10.27
CA TYR A 67 -1.51 9.81 -8.90
C TYR A 67 -0.61 11.04 -8.75
N ALA A 68 -1.21 12.15 -8.34
CA ALA A 68 -0.50 13.41 -8.17
C ALA A 68 0.38 13.43 -6.92
N LEU A 69 1.60 13.94 -7.10
CA LEU A 69 2.58 14.24 -6.05
C LEU A 69 3.05 15.68 -6.21
N THR A 70 3.44 16.27 -5.09
CA THR A 70 4.16 17.55 -5.07
C THR A 70 5.63 17.24 -4.79
N ASP A 71 6.52 17.55 -5.74
CA ASP A 71 7.96 17.39 -5.51
C ASP A 71 8.51 18.49 -4.58
N PHE A 72 9.75 18.34 -4.11
CA PHE A 72 10.41 19.31 -3.22
C PHE A 72 10.62 20.72 -3.84
N ARG A 73 10.26 20.91 -5.11
CA ARG A 73 10.34 22.18 -5.84
C ARG A 73 8.95 22.70 -6.21
N ASP A 74 7.92 22.26 -5.50
CA ASP A 74 6.51 22.60 -5.70
C ASP A 74 5.99 22.29 -7.11
N LYS A 75 6.64 21.38 -7.84
CA LYS A 75 6.13 20.94 -9.13
C LYS A 75 5.25 19.72 -8.94
N GLN A 76 4.10 19.78 -9.60
CA GLN A 76 3.20 18.64 -9.67
C GLN A 76 3.80 17.56 -10.58
N ARG A 77 3.80 16.33 -10.09
CA ARG A 77 4.26 15.13 -10.78
C ARG A 77 3.18 14.06 -10.67
N PHE A 78 3.14 13.17 -11.64
CA PHE A 78 2.15 12.10 -11.70
C PHE A 78 2.85 10.76 -11.80
N LEU A 79 2.47 9.82 -10.93
CA LEU A 79 2.82 8.41 -11.02
C LEU A 79 1.80 7.71 -11.91
N ASP A 80 2.21 6.76 -12.74
CA ASP A 80 1.27 6.02 -13.58
C ASP A 80 0.24 5.28 -12.70
N PHE A 81 0.72 4.60 -11.65
CA PHE A 81 -0.12 4.06 -10.59
C PHE A 81 0.49 4.22 -9.21
N ALA A 82 -0.37 4.56 -8.25
CA ALA A 82 -0.08 4.47 -6.82
C ALA A 82 -0.99 3.43 -6.16
N TYR A 83 -0.40 2.43 -5.50
CA TYR A 83 -1.12 1.53 -4.60
C TYR A 83 -0.91 1.99 -3.16
N ILE A 84 -1.94 2.61 -2.58
CA ILE A 84 -1.89 3.25 -1.26
C ILE A 84 -2.73 2.41 -0.29
N ARG A 85 -2.05 1.49 0.39
CA ARG A 85 -2.68 0.64 1.40
C ARG A 85 -1.78 0.59 2.64
N PRO A 86 -2.21 1.16 3.78
CA PRO A 86 -1.38 1.19 4.98
C PRO A 86 -0.84 -0.21 5.36
N PRO A 87 0.45 -0.32 5.73
CA PRO A 87 1.39 0.79 5.98
C PRO A 87 2.19 1.24 4.74
N TYR A 88 1.98 0.65 3.56
CA TYR A 88 2.87 0.86 2.42
C TYR A 88 2.26 1.79 1.35
N ARG A 89 3.15 2.49 0.65
CA ARG A 89 2.86 3.21 -0.59
C ARG A 89 3.71 2.60 -1.70
N ILE A 90 3.08 2.13 -2.75
CA ILE A 90 3.77 1.49 -3.87
C ILE A 90 3.52 2.31 -5.12
N CYS A 91 4.59 2.66 -5.82
CA CYS A 91 4.56 3.28 -7.13
C CYS A 91 4.81 2.20 -8.18
N PHE A 92 3.91 2.10 -9.15
CA PHE A 92 4.12 1.33 -10.37
C PHE A 92 4.24 2.31 -11.54
N GLU A 93 5.37 2.26 -12.24
CA GLU A 93 5.58 3.01 -13.50
C GLU A 93 5.62 2.02 -14.67
N ILE A 94 5.10 2.43 -15.82
CA ILE A 94 5.05 1.63 -17.04
C ILE A 94 5.89 2.32 -18.12
N ASP A 95 7.01 1.70 -18.45
CA ASP A 95 8.00 2.26 -19.35
C ASP A 95 7.81 1.74 -20.77
N GLY A 96 7.40 2.62 -21.67
CA GLY A 96 7.42 2.36 -23.10
C GLY A 96 8.84 2.43 -23.67
N TYR A 97 9.24 1.43 -24.45
CA TYR A 97 10.45 1.51 -25.28
C TYR A 97 10.10 2.08 -26.66
N SER A 98 10.05 3.40 -26.77
CA SER A 98 9.94 4.03 -28.10
C SER A 98 11.32 4.15 -28.75
N SER A 99 11.40 4.23 -30.07
CA SER A 99 12.63 4.63 -30.77
C SER A 99 13.14 6.02 -30.34
N HIS A 100 12.29 6.81 -29.66
CA HIS A 100 12.62 8.05 -28.96
C HIS A 100 13.22 7.86 -27.56
N ALA A 101 13.39 6.64 -27.04
CA ALA A 101 14.19 6.40 -25.84
C ALA A 101 15.65 6.87 -26.04
N GLN A 102 16.14 6.85 -27.28
CA GLN A 102 17.41 7.49 -27.68
C GLN A 102 17.34 9.02 -27.72
N GLN A 103 16.14 9.60 -27.75
CA GLN A 103 15.87 11.05 -27.76
C GLN A 103 15.55 11.62 -26.38
N ILE A 104 15.50 10.78 -25.33
CA ILE A 104 15.44 11.28 -23.95
C ILE A 104 16.71 12.12 -23.73
N SER A 105 16.53 13.44 -23.58
CA SER A 105 17.66 14.31 -23.29
C SER A 105 18.38 13.84 -22.03
N ARG A 106 19.70 14.01 -21.95
CA ARG A 106 20.49 13.69 -20.75
C ARG A 106 19.88 14.30 -19.48
N ARG A 107 19.24 15.47 -19.61
CA ARG A 107 18.55 16.17 -18.53
C ARG A 107 17.30 15.44 -18.06
N SER A 108 16.47 14.95 -18.98
CA SER A 108 15.26 14.19 -18.65
C SER A 108 15.60 12.84 -17.99
N PHE A 109 16.65 12.18 -18.47
CA PHE A 109 17.17 10.97 -17.84
C PHE A 109 17.63 11.22 -16.40
N ALA A 110 18.44 12.25 -16.18
CA ALA A 110 18.91 12.62 -14.84
C ALA A 110 17.76 13.04 -13.90
N ASP A 111 16.75 13.75 -14.42
CA ASP A 111 15.55 14.14 -13.67
C ASP A 111 14.75 12.90 -13.24
N GLY A 112 14.57 11.92 -14.13
CA GLY A 112 13.91 10.65 -13.82
C GLY A 112 14.60 9.86 -12.71
N LEU A 113 15.95 9.79 -12.74
CA LEU A 113 16.72 9.17 -11.66
C LEU A 113 16.54 9.89 -10.32
N MET A 114 16.58 11.22 -10.34
CA MET A 114 16.39 12.01 -9.12
C MET A 114 14.97 11.85 -8.56
N ARG A 115 13.97 11.81 -9.43
CA ARG A 115 12.58 11.54 -9.05
C ARG A 115 12.43 10.18 -8.36
N GLN A 116 13.02 9.13 -8.93
CA GLN A 116 12.97 7.81 -8.30
C GLN A 116 13.62 7.83 -6.90
N ASN A 117 14.76 8.50 -6.74
CA ASN A 117 15.42 8.63 -5.44
C ASN A 117 14.56 9.39 -4.42
N GLN A 118 13.85 10.44 -4.85
CA GLN A 118 12.93 11.19 -3.98
C GLN A 118 11.77 10.32 -3.51
N LEU A 119 11.17 9.52 -4.39
CA LEU A 119 10.13 8.57 -4.01
C LEU A 119 10.63 7.59 -2.93
N ILE A 120 11.83 7.03 -3.13
CA ILE A 120 12.43 6.10 -2.16
C ILE A 120 12.71 6.80 -0.82
N LEU A 121 13.20 8.04 -0.84
CA LEU A 121 13.42 8.84 0.36
C LEU A 121 12.10 9.10 1.12
N ASP A 122 11.00 9.25 0.38
CA ASP A 122 9.64 9.40 0.91
C ASP A 122 8.95 8.06 1.20
N ASP A 123 9.70 6.98 1.45
CA ASP A 123 9.19 5.64 1.80
C ASP A 123 8.25 5.01 0.75
N TRP A 124 8.40 5.36 -0.53
CA TRP A 124 7.71 4.65 -1.62
C TRP A 124 8.50 3.42 -2.06
N LEU A 125 7.78 2.32 -2.25
CA LEU A 125 8.29 1.16 -2.96
C LEU A 125 8.06 1.39 -4.46
N VAL A 126 9.12 1.49 -5.25
CA VAL A 126 9.02 1.76 -6.70
C VAL A 126 9.28 0.48 -7.49
N PHE A 127 8.32 0.09 -8.33
CA PHE A 127 8.44 -1.01 -9.29
C PHE A 127 8.13 -0.50 -10.70
N ARG A 128 8.94 -0.89 -11.68
CA ARG A 128 8.76 -0.46 -13.06
C ARG A 128 8.54 -1.67 -13.96
N PHE A 129 7.64 -1.56 -14.92
CA PHE A 129 7.34 -2.59 -15.90
C PHE A 129 7.56 -2.05 -17.31
N ALA A 130 8.17 -2.82 -18.20
CA ALA A 130 8.22 -2.45 -19.61
C ALA A 130 6.86 -2.74 -20.26
N VAL A 131 6.42 -1.86 -21.19
CA VAL A 131 5.20 -2.12 -21.99
C VAL A 131 5.29 -3.47 -22.71
N ASP A 132 6.45 -3.80 -23.27
CA ASP A 132 6.71 -5.09 -23.93
C ASP A 132 6.48 -6.29 -23.00
N ASP A 133 6.82 -6.17 -21.71
CA ASP A 133 6.56 -7.23 -20.72
C ASP A 133 5.06 -7.35 -20.43
N LEU A 134 4.31 -6.24 -20.45
CA LEU A 134 2.85 -6.25 -20.29
C LEU A 134 2.16 -6.91 -21.49
N GLU A 135 2.69 -6.76 -22.71
CA GLU A 135 2.12 -7.36 -23.92
C GLU A 135 2.49 -8.84 -24.05
N GLN A 136 3.77 -9.17 -23.85
CA GLN A 136 4.34 -10.47 -24.22
C GLN A 136 4.45 -11.43 -23.03
N GLN A 137 4.54 -10.91 -21.80
CA GLN A 137 4.86 -11.68 -20.60
C GLN A 137 3.84 -11.46 -19.47
N GLN A 138 2.56 -11.26 -19.82
CA GLN A 138 1.47 -10.95 -18.88
C GLN A 138 1.46 -11.79 -17.59
N ARG A 139 1.60 -13.12 -17.71
CA ARG A 139 1.61 -14.03 -16.54
C ARG A 139 2.77 -13.74 -15.60
N ARG A 140 3.94 -13.40 -16.12
CA ARG A 140 5.12 -13.04 -15.30
C ARG A 140 4.85 -11.76 -14.53
N CYS A 141 4.25 -10.76 -15.18
CA CYS A 141 3.87 -9.49 -14.56
C CYS A 141 2.81 -9.70 -13.46
N GLN A 142 1.77 -10.50 -13.74
CA GLN A 142 0.75 -10.89 -12.75
C GLN A 142 1.38 -11.58 -11.53
N GLN A 143 2.31 -12.53 -11.76
CA GLN A 143 3.02 -13.19 -10.67
C GLN A 143 3.89 -12.21 -9.89
N MET A 144 4.57 -11.28 -10.55
CA MET A 144 5.35 -10.25 -9.85
C MET A 144 4.46 -9.43 -8.90
N ILE A 145 3.28 -8.98 -9.35
CA ILE A 145 2.31 -8.27 -8.51
C ILE A 145 1.91 -9.12 -7.30
N LEU A 146 1.56 -10.39 -7.50
CA LEU A 146 1.20 -11.31 -6.41
C LEU A 146 2.36 -11.50 -5.41
N HIS A 147 3.60 -11.63 -5.88
CA HIS A 147 4.77 -11.77 -5.00
C HIS A 147 5.05 -10.49 -4.21
N ILE A 148 4.92 -9.31 -4.83
CA ILE A 148 5.06 -8.02 -4.15
C ILE A 148 4.03 -7.93 -3.03
N LEU A 149 2.74 -8.13 -3.34
CA LEU A 149 1.67 -8.04 -2.36
C LEU A 149 1.77 -9.14 -1.29
N GLY A 150 2.13 -10.37 -1.68
CA GLY A 150 2.36 -11.48 -0.75
C GLY A 150 3.53 -11.23 0.19
N LYS A 151 4.63 -10.62 -0.27
CA LYS A 151 5.76 -10.25 0.59
C LYS A 151 5.38 -9.16 1.58
N LEU A 152 4.66 -8.14 1.14
CA LEU A 152 4.33 -6.97 1.95
C LEU A 152 3.17 -7.24 2.92
N TYR A 153 2.15 -7.98 2.49
CA TYR A 153 0.90 -8.19 3.21
C TYR A 153 0.61 -9.66 3.58
N GLY A 154 1.32 -10.63 3.00
CA GLY A 154 1.11 -12.07 3.25
C GLY A 154 1.70 -12.56 4.57
N GLY A 155 2.51 -11.74 5.26
CA GLY A 155 2.88 -11.96 6.66
C GLY A 155 1.70 -11.64 7.57
N ILE A 156 0.82 -12.60 7.82
CA ILE A 156 -0.26 -12.49 8.84
C ILE A 156 0.40 -12.15 10.20
N PRO A 157 0.04 -11.01 10.81
CA PRO A 157 -1.20 -10.95 11.59
C PRO A 157 -2.18 -9.97 10.97
N LYS A 158 -3.40 -10.50 10.75
CA LYS A 158 -4.70 -9.84 10.60
C LYS A 158 -4.63 -8.31 10.67
N GLN A 159 -5.15 -7.66 9.62
CA GLN A 159 -5.67 -6.29 9.59
C GLN A 159 -5.59 -5.63 10.98
N SER A 160 -4.67 -4.68 11.15
CA SER A 160 -4.56 -3.87 12.36
C SER A 160 -5.91 -3.20 12.57
N THR A 161 -6.78 -3.78 13.41
CA THR A 161 -7.92 -3.00 13.90
C THR A 161 -7.31 -1.78 14.59
N PRO A 162 -7.71 -0.56 14.21
CA PRO A 162 -7.11 0.64 14.76
C PRO A 162 -7.26 0.63 16.28
N LEU A 163 -6.30 1.27 16.96
CA LEU A 163 -6.44 1.53 18.38
C LEU A 163 -7.60 2.50 18.58
N THR A 164 -8.47 2.21 19.54
CA THR A 164 -9.40 3.21 20.07
C THR A 164 -8.60 4.36 20.69
N PRO A 165 -9.16 5.57 20.86
CA PRO A 165 -8.46 6.69 21.48
C PRO A 165 -7.83 6.33 22.84
N ARG A 166 -8.51 5.47 23.62
CA ARG A 166 -8.01 5.01 24.91
C ARG A 166 -6.82 4.07 24.80
N GLU A 167 -6.85 3.17 23.82
CA GLU A 167 -5.73 2.28 23.53
C GLU A 167 -4.53 3.05 22.94
N ALA A 168 -4.77 4.09 22.14
CA ALA A 168 -3.74 4.96 21.59
C ALA A 168 -3.02 5.75 22.68
N GLN A 169 -3.76 6.35 23.61
CA GLN A 169 -3.18 7.03 24.78
C GLN A 169 -2.34 6.07 25.64
N MET A 170 -2.84 4.85 25.86
CA MET A 170 -2.09 3.83 26.59
C MET A 170 -0.83 3.40 25.82
N TYR A 171 -0.92 3.26 24.49
CA TYR A 171 0.23 2.93 23.65
C TYR A 171 1.33 4.00 23.75
N GLN A 172 0.96 5.28 23.66
CA GLN A 172 1.90 6.40 23.80
C GLN A 172 2.64 6.35 25.14
N LEU A 173 1.92 6.15 26.25
CA LEU A 173 2.56 5.96 27.57
C LEU A 173 3.55 4.79 27.58
N ILE A 174 3.21 3.66 26.96
CA ILE A 174 4.10 2.49 26.92
C ILE A 174 5.36 2.77 26.09
N VAL A 175 5.23 3.54 25.01
CA VAL A 175 6.37 3.98 24.18
C VAL A 175 7.25 4.96 24.96
N GLU A 176 6.65 5.97 25.61
CA GLU A 176 7.35 6.96 26.43
C GLU A 176 8.14 6.34 27.59
N LEU A 177 7.58 5.31 28.22
CA LEU A 177 8.25 4.62 29.32
C LEU A 177 9.50 3.84 28.87
N GLY A 178 9.62 3.50 27.58
CA GLY A 178 10.83 2.90 26.99
C GLY A 178 11.27 1.55 27.60
N ALA A 179 10.45 0.94 28.45
CA ALA A 179 10.77 -0.24 29.24
C ALA A 179 9.57 -1.20 29.34
N PRO A 180 9.78 -2.51 29.62
CA PRO A 180 8.68 -3.45 29.80
C PRO A 180 7.72 -3.02 30.91
N VAL A 181 6.44 -2.86 30.58
CA VAL A 181 5.42 -2.42 31.53
C VAL A 181 4.60 -3.58 32.07
N THR A 182 4.15 -3.48 33.32
CA THR A 182 3.15 -4.39 33.88
C THR A 182 1.76 -3.76 33.86
N PRO A 183 0.67 -4.56 33.85
CA PRO A 183 -0.69 -4.02 33.99
C PRO A 183 -0.89 -3.19 35.27
N GLY A 184 -0.13 -3.48 36.34
CA GLY A 184 -0.18 -2.72 37.58
C GLY A 184 0.37 -1.30 37.40
N MET A 185 1.55 -1.20 36.80
CA MET A 185 2.20 0.09 36.51
C MET A 185 1.35 0.97 35.60
N VAL A 186 0.75 0.39 34.56
CA VAL A 186 -0.12 1.14 33.62
C VAL A 186 -1.39 1.62 34.31
N ALA A 187 -1.99 0.79 35.18
CA ALA A 187 -3.18 1.15 35.95
C ALA A 187 -2.91 2.31 36.92
N GLU A 188 -1.81 2.25 37.66
CA GLU A 188 -1.40 3.29 38.59
C GLU A 188 -1.11 4.62 37.86
N ARG A 189 -0.32 4.58 36.77
CA ARG A 189 0.03 5.76 35.98
C ARG A 189 -1.16 6.47 35.33
N LEU A 190 -2.18 5.71 34.94
CA LEU A 190 -3.36 6.26 34.25
C LEU A 190 -4.57 6.44 35.18
N GLY A 191 -4.42 6.16 36.48
CA GLY A 191 -5.52 6.21 37.45
C GLY A 191 -6.69 5.31 37.04
N MET A 192 -6.42 4.17 36.41
CA MET A 192 -7.44 3.27 35.87
C MET A 192 -7.57 1.99 36.69
N GLU A 193 -8.77 1.42 36.66
CA GLU A 193 -9.03 0.13 37.29
C GLU A 193 -8.25 -1.00 36.59
N HIS A 194 -7.69 -1.92 37.38
CA HIS A 194 -6.78 -2.96 36.90
C HIS A 194 -7.41 -3.96 35.93
N THR A 195 -8.68 -4.35 36.10
CA THR A 195 -9.38 -5.24 35.15
C THR A 195 -9.59 -4.57 33.81
N TYR A 196 -9.93 -3.27 33.78
CA TYR A 196 -10.08 -2.51 32.55
C TYR A 196 -8.76 -2.38 31.79
N VAL A 197 -7.66 -2.07 32.48
CA VAL A 197 -6.32 -2.00 31.88
C VAL A 197 -5.90 -3.35 31.30
N ARG A 198 -6.16 -4.45 31.99
CA ARG A 198 -5.88 -5.80 31.44
C ARG A 198 -6.68 -6.09 30.18
N LYS A 199 -7.94 -5.67 30.12
CA LYS A 199 -8.78 -5.80 28.92
C LYS A 199 -8.18 -5.04 27.74
N LEU A 200 -7.76 -3.78 27.95
CA LEU A 200 -7.14 -2.95 26.94
C LEU A 200 -5.79 -3.51 26.47
N LEU A 201 -4.90 -3.91 27.38
CA LEU A 201 -3.61 -4.54 27.04
C LEU A 201 -3.82 -5.84 26.24
N ARG A 202 -4.79 -6.67 26.61
CA ARG A 202 -5.11 -7.90 25.85
C ARG A 202 -5.63 -7.57 24.44
N SER A 203 -6.47 -6.55 24.31
CA SER A 203 -6.93 -6.05 23.02
C SER A 203 -5.74 -5.57 22.18
N MET A 204 -4.92 -4.66 22.69
CA MET A 204 -3.73 -4.12 22.01
C MET A 204 -2.71 -5.20 21.61
N PHE A 205 -2.53 -6.22 22.46
CA PHE A 205 -1.71 -7.39 22.17
C PHE A 205 -2.29 -8.21 21.01
N THR A 206 -3.60 -8.47 21.03
CA THR A 206 -4.31 -9.18 19.95
C THR A 206 -4.25 -8.39 18.64
N LYS A 207 -4.28 -7.05 18.71
CA LYS A 207 -4.11 -6.14 17.58
C LYS A 207 -2.67 -6.06 17.05
N GLY A 208 -1.70 -6.57 17.82
CA GLY A 208 -0.28 -6.62 17.46
C GLY A 208 0.49 -5.31 17.68
N TYR A 209 -0.07 -4.34 18.41
CA TYR A 209 0.63 -3.10 18.77
C TYR A 209 1.60 -3.30 19.92
N ILE A 210 1.35 -4.28 20.80
CA ILE A 210 2.27 -4.63 21.89
C ILE A 210 2.59 -6.12 21.86
N VAL A 211 3.77 -6.48 22.36
CA VAL A 211 4.27 -7.86 22.44
C VAL A 211 4.60 -8.22 23.88
N SER A 212 4.67 -9.50 24.20
CA SER A 212 5.13 -9.95 25.53
C SER A 212 6.65 -9.86 25.61
N ALA A 213 7.17 -9.27 26.69
CA ALA A 213 8.62 -9.20 26.92
C ALA A 213 9.25 -10.58 27.24
N SER A 214 8.43 -11.61 27.49
CA SER A 214 8.89 -12.98 27.72
C SER A 214 8.58 -13.89 26.54
N LYS A 215 9.54 -14.71 26.10
CA LYS A 215 9.34 -15.85 25.18
C LYS A 215 8.59 -16.97 25.92
N ARG A 216 7.26 -16.94 25.99
CA ARG A 216 6.46 -18.01 26.62
C ARG A 216 5.22 -18.37 25.80
N ALA A 217 4.75 -19.61 25.97
CA ALA A 217 3.61 -20.20 25.28
C ALA A 217 2.32 -19.37 25.46
N SER A 218 1.44 -19.43 24.45
CA SER A 218 0.23 -18.61 24.27
C SER A 218 -0.82 -18.67 25.39
N ASN A 219 -0.71 -19.62 26.33
CA ASN A 219 -1.73 -19.91 27.33
C ASN A 219 -1.36 -19.49 28.78
N GLN A 220 -0.26 -18.76 28.98
CA GLN A 220 0.14 -18.25 30.30
C GLN A 220 -0.16 -16.76 30.47
N ARG A 221 -0.42 -16.34 31.72
CA ARG A 221 -0.66 -14.93 32.08
C ARG A 221 0.56 -14.07 31.74
N ILE A 222 0.40 -13.17 30.76
CA ILE A 222 1.44 -12.20 30.37
C ILE A 222 1.64 -11.20 31.51
N ARG A 223 2.89 -11.05 31.97
CA ARG A 223 3.26 -10.14 33.06
C ARG A 223 3.83 -8.81 32.58
N TYR A 224 4.52 -8.82 31.43
CA TYR A 224 5.26 -7.68 30.90
C TYR A 224 4.96 -7.48 29.42
N TYR A 225 4.67 -6.23 29.05
CA TYR A 225 4.37 -5.81 27.69
C TYR A 225 5.40 -4.80 27.19
N LEU A 226 5.68 -4.83 25.89
CA LEU A 226 6.55 -3.90 25.17
C LEU A 226 5.85 -3.40 23.91
N PRO A 227 6.17 -2.20 23.39
CA PRO A 227 5.77 -1.79 22.05
C PRO A 227 6.24 -2.80 21.01
N SER A 228 5.40 -3.08 20.02
CA SER A 228 5.77 -3.91 18.87
C SER A 228 6.69 -3.10 17.95
N GLU A 229 7.85 -3.65 17.61
CA GLU A 229 8.73 -3.05 16.58
C GLU A 229 8.09 -3.10 15.18
N LYS A 230 7.12 -3.98 14.97
CA LYS A 230 6.44 -4.22 13.68
C LYS A 230 5.23 -3.31 13.43
N LYS A 231 4.75 -2.58 14.45
CA LYS A 231 3.62 -1.65 14.37
C LYS A 231 3.88 -0.45 15.28
N ARG A 232 4.15 0.72 14.67
CA ARG A 232 4.15 2.03 15.32
C ARG A 232 2.93 2.83 14.85
N ILE A 233 2.38 3.67 15.74
CA ILE A 233 1.34 4.65 15.39
C ILE A 233 1.97 5.71 14.51
#